data_AF-A0A1H2APY6-F1
#
_entry.id   AF-A0A1H2APY6-F1
#
_cell.length_a   1.000
_cell.length_b   1.000
_cell.length_c   1.000
_cell.angle_alpha   90.00
_cell.angle_beta   90.00
_cell.angle_gamma   90.00
#
_symmetry.space_group_name_H-M   'P 1'
#
loop_
_entity.id
_entity.type
_entity.pdbx_description
1 polymer ?
#
loop_
_entity_poly.entity_id
_entity_poly.type
_entity_poly.pdbx_seq_one_letter_code
_entity_poly.pdbx_strand_id
1 'polypeptide(L)'
;MSDEVDNAYKLALGEQMPTLRGKASICSFAFFEAEDALEKEAWTSTTADTFSTALKDHHRTAGNAGENAGTAIENRYDGEPDKVASDDPRANWAG
;
A
#
# COMPACT_ATOMS: atom_id res chain seq x y z
N MET A 1 32.08 6.67 22.57
CA MET A 1 31.14 5.88 21.76
C MET A 1 29.85 6.67 21.74
N SER A 2 29.26 6.88 20.57
CA SER A 2 27.94 7.52 20.46
C SER A 2 26.91 6.61 21.11
N ASP A 3 26.01 7.16 21.92
CA ASP A 3 24.94 6.38 22.51
C ASP A 3 24.02 5.86 21.40
N GLU A 4 23.59 4.59 21.50
CA GLU A 4 22.63 3.99 20.59
C GLU A 4 21.20 4.34 21.02
N VAL A 5 20.43 4.90 20.09
CA VAL A 5 19.04 5.32 20.29
C VAL A 5 18.12 4.61 19.30
N ASP A 6 16.82 4.65 19.54
CA ASP A 6 15.84 4.02 18.67
C ASP A 6 15.87 4.67 17.27
N ASN A 7 15.73 3.82 16.25
CA ASN A 7 15.70 4.25 14.87
C ASN A 7 14.33 4.87 14.54
N ALA A 8 14.23 6.20 14.66
CA ALA A 8 13.00 6.94 14.35
C ALA A 8 12.50 6.72 12.92
N TYR A 9 13.41 6.50 11.95
CA TYR A 9 13.04 6.15 10.59
C TYR A 9 12.35 4.78 10.49
N LYS A 10 12.87 3.75 11.17
CA LYS A 10 12.23 2.42 11.23
C LYS A 10 10.85 2.51 11.87
N LEU A 11 10.72 3.24 12.97
CA LEU A 11 9.43 3.45 13.62
C LEU A 11 8.42 4.12 12.67
N ALA A 12 8.83 5.18 11.96
CA ALA A 12 7.99 5.86 10.99
C ALA A 12 7.52 4.94 9.85
N LEU A 13 8.40 4.06 9.31
CA LEU A 13 8.00 3.04 8.34
C LEU A 13 6.95 2.09 8.92
N GLY A 14 7.14 1.66 10.16
CA GLY A 14 6.22 0.81 10.90
C GLY A 14 4.82 1.40 11.04
N GLU A 15 4.73 2.69 11.33
CA GLU A 15 3.46 3.43 11.47
C GLU A 15 2.69 3.56 10.14
N GLN A 16 3.39 3.63 9.01
CA GLN A 16 2.75 3.78 7.69
C GLN A 16 2.17 2.48 7.13
N MET A 17 2.73 1.31 7.50
CA MET A 17 2.32 0.02 6.94
C MET A 17 0.81 -0.27 7.07
N PRO A 18 0.16 -0.11 8.25
CA PRO A 18 -1.28 -0.34 8.37
C PRO A 18 -2.11 0.60 7.50
N THR A 19 -1.68 1.87 7.38
CA THR A 19 -2.37 2.89 6.59
C THR A 19 -2.33 2.57 5.11
N LEU A 20 -1.17 2.14 4.60
CA LEU A 20 -1.00 1.77 3.20
C LEU A 20 -1.83 0.52 2.85
N ARG A 21 -1.79 -0.51 3.70
CA ARG A 21 -2.62 -1.72 3.53
C ARG A 21 -4.11 -1.38 3.54
N GLY A 22 -4.55 -0.53 4.47
CA GLY A 22 -5.94 -0.07 4.53
C GLY A 22 -6.39 0.68 3.27
N LYS A 23 -5.56 1.60 2.74
CA LYS A 23 -5.86 2.33 1.50
C LYS A 23 -5.94 1.40 0.28
N ALA A 24 -5.04 0.42 0.18
CA ALA A 24 -5.09 -0.58 -0.88
C ALA A 24 -6.39 -1.40 -0.82
N SER A 25 -6.80 -1.84 0.37
CA SER A 25 -8.07 -2.57 0.56
C SER A 25 -9.29 -1.73 0.18
N ILE A 26 -9.35 -0.45 0.56
CA ILE A 26 -10.46 0.45 0.18
C ILE A 26 -10.57 0.57 -1.33
N CYS A 27 -9.43 0.73 -2.02
CA CYS A 27 -9.41 0.83 -3.47
C CYS A 27 -9.90 -0.46 -4.14
N SER A 28 -9.42 -1.62 -3.68
CA SER A 28 -9.87 -2.93 -4.18
C SER A 28 -11.37 -3.14 -3.95
N PHE A 29 -11.89 -2.75 -2.79
CA PHE A 29 -13.32 -2.87 -2.48
C PHE A 29 -14.20 -2.07 -3.44
N ALA A 30 -13.80 -0.84 -3.79
CA ALA A 30 -14.55 -0.01 -4.74
C ALA A 30 -14.61 -0.63 -6.15
N PHE A 31 -13.51 -1.26 -6.61
CA PHE A 31 -13.52 -2.00 -7.86
C PHE A 31 -14.41 -3.24 -7.80
N PHE A 32 -14.31 -4.01 -6.71
CA PHE A 32 -15.11 -5.20 -6.49
C PHE A 32 -16.63 -4.91 -6.55
N GLU A 33 -17.11 -3.87 -5.87
CA GLU A 33 -18.53 -3.49 -5.89
C GLU A 33 -19.02 -3.11 -7.30
N ALA A 34 -18.18 -2.41 -8.07
CA ALA A 34 -18.50 -2.05 -9.44
C ALA A 34 -18.51 -3.27 -10.39
N GLU A 35 -17.60 -4.22 -10.20
CA GLU A 35 -17.57 -5.48 -10.93
C GLU A 35 -18.80 -6.34 -10.61
N ASP A 36 -19.14 -6.51 -9.32
CA ASP A 36 -20.30 -7.28 -8.86
C ASP A 36 -21.63 -6.70 -9.40
N ALA A 37 -21.76 -5.37 -9.44
CA ALA A 37 -22.94 -4.74 -10.04
C ALA A 37 -23.09 -5.06 -11.54
N LEU A 38 -21.99 -5.06 -12.29
CA LEU A 38 -22.00 -5.41 -13.72
C LEU A 38 -22.27 -6.90 -13.94
N GLU A 39 -21.74 -7.77 -13.08
CA GLU A 39 -22.00 -9.22 -13.11
C GLU A 39 -23.46 -9.56 -12.78
N LYS A 40 -24.14 -8.70 -12.01
CA LYS A 40 -25.58 -8.76 -11.73
C LYS A 40 -26.45 -8.08 -12.80
N GLU A 41 -25.88 -7.80 -13.97
CA GLU A 41 -26.59 -7.22 -15.11
C GLU A 41 -27.21 -5.83 -14.81
N ALA A 42 -26.64 -5.05 -13.86
CA ALA A 42 -27.14 -3.71 -13.57
C ALA A 42 -27.06 -2.77 -14.79
N TRP A 43 -26.19 -3.10 -15.75
CA TRP A 43 -26.11 -2.48 -17.07
C TRP A 43 -25.64 -3.50 -18.12
N THR A 44 -26.49 -3.79 -19.11
CA THR A 44 -26.18 -4.75 -20.19
C THR A 44 -26.10 -4.05 -21.54
N SER A 45 -24.90 -3.99 -22.11
CA SER A 45 -24.64 -3.50 -23.47
C SER A 45 -23.20 -3.84 -23.90
N THR A 46 -22.88 -3.74 -25.19
CA THR A 46 -21.48 -3.87 -25.67
C THR A 46 -20.54 -2.84 -25.04
N THR A 47 -21.08 -1.68 -24.65
CA THR A 47 -20.32 -0.66 -23.91
C THR A 47 -20.05 -1.12 -22.47
N ALA A 48 -21.02 -1.78 -21.83
CA ALA A 48 -20.85 -2.37 -20.51
C ALA A 48 -19.78 -3.47 -20.51
N ASP A 49 -19.73 -4.32 -21.55
CA ASP A 49 -18.71 -5.37 -21.69
C ASP A 49 -17.29 -4.78 -21.80
N THR A 50 -17.15 -3.74 -22.62
CA THR A 50 -15.88 -3.01 -22.79
C THR A 50 -15.46 -2.35 -21.47
N PHE A 51 -16.41 -1.71 -20.78
CA PHE A 51 -16.17 -1.07 -19.49
C PHE A 51 -15.77 -2.09 -18.41
N SER A 52 -16.47 -3.23 -18.31
CA SER A 52 -16.18 -4.31 -17.38
C SER A 52 -14.75 -4.85 -17.57
N THR A 53 -14.32 -5.01 -18.82
CA THR A 53 -12.95 -5.44 -19.14
C THR A 53 -11.92 -4.42 -18.64
N ALA A 54 -12.11 -3.13 -18.94
CA ALA A 54 -11.22 -2.06 -18.49
C ALA A 54 -11.19 -1.93 -16.96
N LEU A 55 -12.34 -2.08 -16.31
CA LEU A 55 -12.49 -2.05 -14.85
C LEU A 55 -11.64 -3.15 -14.19
N LYS A 56 -11.74 -4.39 -14.68
CA LYS A 56 -10.96 -5.54 -14.18
C LYS A 56 -9.45 -5.32 -14.34
N ASP A 57 -9.02 -4.74 -15.45
CA ASP A 57 -7.62 -4.39 -15.67
C ASP A 57 -7.11 -3.29 -14.71
N HIS A 58 -7.94 -2.27 -14.46
CA HIS A 58 -7.62 -1.24 -13.48
C HIS A 58 -7.58 -1.80 -12.06
N HIS A 59 -8.54 -2.65 -11.68
CA HIS A 59 -8.56 -3.32 -10.39
C HIS A 59 -7.27 -4.12 -10.15
N ARG A 60 -6.90 -4.98 -11.10
CA ARG A 60 -5.66 -5.76 -11.04
C ARG A 60 -4.43 -4.86 -10.94
N THR A 61 -4.36 -3.79 -11.72
CA THR A 61 -3.22 -2.86 -11.72
C THR A 61 -3.10 -2.12 -10.38
N ALA A 62 -4.20 -1.63 -9.83
CA ALA A 62 -4.24 -0.97 -8.53
C ALA A 62 -3.89 -1.93 -7.38
N GLY A 63 -4.40 -3.16 -7.43
CA GLY A 63 -4.06 -4.23 -6.47
C GLY A 63 -2.56 -4.52 -6.46
N ASN A 64 -1.97 -4.77 -7.63
CA ASN A 64 -0.53 -5.01 -7.76
C ASN A 64 0.30 -3.83 -7.26
N ALA A 65 -0.11 -2.59 -7.56
CA ALA A 65 0.60 -1.39 -7.10
C ALA A 65 0.55 -1.27 -5.57
N GLY A 66 -0.61 -1.52 -4.96
CA GLY A 66 -0.78 -1.51 -3.50
C GLY A 66 0.05 -2.58 -2.80
N GLU A 67 0.03 -3.81 -3.32
CA GLU A 67 0.84 -4.92 -2.80
C GLU A 67 2.34 -4.62 -2.90
N ASN A 68 2.82 -4.22 -4.09
CA ASN A 68 4.22 -3.88 -4.32
C ASN A 68 4.70 -2.75 -3.40
N ALA A 69 3.88 -1.72 -3.20
CA ALA A 69 4.20 -0.63 -2.28
C ALA A 69 4.27 -1.12 -0.83
N GLY A 70 3.35 -2.00 -0.41
CA GLY A 70 3.35 -2.63 0.90
C GLY A 70 4.61 -3.44 1.15
N THR A 71 4.93 -4.35 0.23
CA THR A 71 6.14 -5.18 0.28
C THR A 71 7.42 -4.34 0.28
N ALA A 72 7.48 -3.26 -0.51
CA ALA A 72 8.66 -2.40 -0.53
C ALA A 72 8.91 -1.69 0.82
N ILE A 73 7.85 -1.21 1.48
CA ILE A 73 7.94 -0.58 2.80
C ILE A 73 8.29 -1.61 3.87
N GLU A 74 7.65 -2.78 3.84
CA GLU A 74 7.92 -3.88 4.78
C GLU A 74 9.37 -4.37 4.67
N ASN A 75 9.85 -4.61 3.44
CA ASN A 75 11.25 -4.98 3.21
C ASN A 75 12.21 -3.89 3.71
N ARG A 76 11.85 -2.60 3.56
CA ARG A 76 12.67 -1.51 4.09
C ARG A 76 12.67 -1.52 5.61
N TYR A 77 11.52 -1.66 6.24
CA TYR A 77 11.37 -1.74 7.69
C TYR A 77 12.20 -2.89 8.27
N ASP A 78 12.08 -4.09 7.70
CA ASP A 78 12.80 -5.29 8.15
C ASP A 78 14.31 -5.16 7.96
N GLY A 79 14.75 -4.44 6.93
CA GLY A 79 16.17 -4.17 6.66
C GLY A 79 16.80 -3.08 7.54
N GLU A 80 16.01 -2.27 8.25
CA GLU A 80 16.53 -1.25 9.16
C GLU A 80 16.89 -1.85 10.53
N PRO A 81 18.01 -1.44 11.15
CA PRO A 81 18.34 -1.83 12.52
C PRO A 81 17.35 -1.18 13.50
N ASP A 82 17.08 -1.84 14.62
CA ASP A 82 16.19 -1.30 15.67
C ASP A 82 16.77 -0.06 16.36
N LYS A 83 18.11 -0.02 16.46
CA LYS A 83 18.87 1.08 17.04
C LYS A 83 19.94 1.57 16.09
N VAL A 84 20.25 2.85 16.21
CA VAL A 84 21.31 3.54 15.45
C VAL A 84 22.07 4.45 16.41
N ALA A 85 23.26 4.89 16.00
CA ALA A 85 23.99 5.90 16.75
C ALA A 85 23.15 7.20 16.84
N SER A 86 23.25 7.91 17.96
CA SER A 86 22.53 9.17 18.20
C SER A 86 22.83 10.29 17.20
N ASP A 87 23.97 10.24 16.52
CA ASP A 87 24.37 11.15 15.44
C ASP A 87 24.00 10.62 14.04
N ASP A 88 23.44 9.42 13.92
CA ASP A 88 22.90 8.89 12.67
C ASP A 88 21.66 9.71 12.25
N PRO A 89 21.54 10.12 10.97
CA PRO A 89 20.37 10.85 10.48
C PRO A 89 19.03 10.15 10.76
N ARG A 90 19.02 8.82 10.85
CA ARG A 90 17.83 8.02 11.14
C ARG A 90 17.36 8.13 12.59
N ALA A 91 18.23 8.53 13.51
CA ALA A 91 17.88 8.79 14.92
C ALA A 91 16.97 10.03 15.06
N ASN A 92 17.15 11.02 14.18
CA ASN A 92 16.45 12.30 14.22
C ASN A 92 15.50 12.45 13.01
N TRP A 93 15.05 11.33 12.46
CA TRP A 93 14.14 11.33 11.31
C TRP A 93 12.80 11.95 11.69
N ALA A 94 12.48 13.10 11.09
CA ALA A 94 11.25 13.85 11.37
C ALA A 94 10.08 13.55 10.41
N GLY A 95 10.32 12.80 9.32
CA GLY A 95 9.33 12.58 8.26
C GLY A 95 9.18 13.76 7.33
#